data_AF-A0A2H0M730-F1
#
_entry.id   AF-A0A2H0M730-F1
#
_cell.length_a   1.000
_cell.length_b   1.000
_cell.length_c   1.000
_cell.angle_alpha   90.00
_cell.angle_beta   90.00
_cell.angle_gamma   90.00
#
_symmetry.space_group_name_H-M   'P 1'
#
loop_
_entity.id
_entity.type
_entity.pdbx_description
1 polymer ?
#
loop_
_entity_poly.entity_id
_entity_poly.type
_entity_poly.pdbx_seq_one_letter_code
_entity_poly.pdbx_strand_id
1 'polypeptide(L)'
;MNDNLTKEEQQHLKNWVAQMEASEMGQVQDLIHNCNITFQFAKTHSVYVKDWEKMKNQMEDNLSRGILPPGVGANLFRAIIDGSDEVMQKKLKKVQDAFQRKFGESIFNYLGPDGKTRKLFGIFG
;
A
#
# COMPACT_ATOMS: atom_id res chain seq x y z
N MET A 1 18.09 -8.27 -4.87
CA MET A 1 17.48 -9.45 -4.22
C MET A 1 18.28 -9.72 -2.96
N ASN A 2 17.61 -9.97 -1.83
CA ASN A 2 18.29 -10.22 -0.55
C ASN A 2 18.98 -11.61 -0.61
N ASP A 3 20.30 -11.62 -0.69
CA ASP A 3 21.13 -12.84 -0.80
C ASP A 3 21.10 -13.72 0.47
N ASN A 4 20.37 -13.29 1.50
CA ASN A 4 20.27 -13.95 2.82
C ASN A 4 19.04 -14.87 2.97
N LEU A 5 18.24 -15.06 1.92
CA LEU A 5 17.09 -15.97 1.93
C LEU A 5 17.44 -17.31 1.27
N THR A 6 16.97 -18.40 1.85
CA THR A 6 16.99 -19.72 1.21
C THR A 6 16.11 -19.73 -0.04
N LYS A 7 16.32 -20.70 -0.95
CA LYS A 7 15.49 -20.83 -2.16
C LYS A 7 14.00 -21.03 -1.84
N GLU A 8 13.72 -21.76 -0.76
CA GLU A 8 12.35 -22.01 -0.30
C GLU A 8 11.69 -20.72 0.20
N GLU A 9 12.40 -19.93 0.99
CA GLU A 9 11.93 -18.62 1.46
C GLU A 9 11.76 -17.62 0.31
N GLN A 10 12.66 -17.62 -0.68
CA GLN A 10 12.51 -16.80 -1.89
C GLN A 10 11.25 -17.18 -2.68
N GLN A 11 10.98 -18.47 -2.83
CA GLN A 11 9.78 -18.94 -3.53
C GLN A 11 8.52 -18.61 -2.72
N HIS A 12 8.55 -18.77 -1.40
CA HIS A 12 7.46 -18.37 -0.51
C HIS A 12 7.17 -16.88 -0.62
N LEU A 13 8.21 -16.03 -0.54
CA LEU A 13 8.10 -14.58 -0.69
C LEU A 13 7.51 -14.22 -2.06
N LYS A 14 7.98 -14.84 -3.14
CA LYS A 14 7.46 -14.58 -4.49
C LYS A 14 5.96 -14.90 -4.60
N ASN A 15 5.54 -16.05 -4.06
CA ASN A 15 4.14 -16.44 -4.05
C ASN A 15 3.29 -15.48 -3.21
N TRP A 16 3.81 -15.10 -2.04
CA TRP A 16 3.16 -14.17 -1.13
C TRP A 16 2.96 -12.79 -1.77
N VAL A 17 4.01 -12.22 -2.37
CA VAL A 17 3.95 -10.93 -3.07
C VAL A 17 2.96 -10.99 -4.24
N ALA A 18 2.95 -12.08 -5.02
CA ALA A 18 2.00 -12.23 -6.12
C ALA A 18 0.54 -12.30 -5.65
N GLN A 19 0.26 -12.99 -4.53
CA GLN A 19 -1.08 -13.06 -3.95
C GLN A 19 -1.53 -11.71 -3.40
N MET A 20 -0.65 -11.02 -2.67
CA MET A 20 -0.92 -9.68 -2.17
C MET A 20 -1.19 -8.74 -3.35
N GLU A 21 -0.34 -8.74 -4.37
CA GLU A 21 -0.54 -7.91 -5.55
C GLU A 21 -1.89 -8.17 -6.21
N ALA A 22 -2.28 -9.43 -6.41
CA ALA A 22 -3.58 -9.76 -7.00
C ALA A 22 -4.75 -9.21 -6.17
N SER A 23 -4.72 -9.38 -4.84
CA SER A 23 -5.73 -8.85 -3.91
C SER A 23 -5.80 -7.32 -3.97
N GLU A 24 -4.65 -6.66 -3.88
CA GLU A 24 -4.55 -5.19 -3.89
C GLU A 24 -5.00 -4.61 -5.23
N MET A 25 -4.68 -5.26 -6.35
CA MET A 25 -5.14 -4.85 -7.67
C MET A 25 -6.65 -5.06 -7.86
N GLY A 26 -7.26 -6.07 -7.21
CA GLY A 26 -8.70 -6.23 -7.17
C GLY A 26 -9.40 -5.02 -6.55
N GLN A 27 -8.91 -4.56 -5.40
CA GLN A 27 -9.45 -3.35 -4.75
C GLN A 27 -9.30 -2.09 -5.62
N VAL A 28 -8.22 -1.98 -6.39
CA VAL A 28 -8.03 -0.89 -7.36
C VAL A 28 -9.08 -0.96 -8.46
N GLN A 29 -9.32 -2.15 -9.03
CA GLN A 29 -10.34 -2.33 -10.06
C GLN A 29 -11.73 -1.98 -9.56
N ASP A 30 -12.08 -2.41 -8.34
CA ASP A 30 -13.37 -2.10 -7.71
C ASP A 30 -13.54 -0.59 -7.51
N LEU A 31 -12.49 0.10 -7.05
CA LEU A 31 -12.51 1.56 -6.92
C LEU A 31 -12.73 2.24 -8.28
N ILE A 32 -12.00 1.79 -9.31
CA ILE A 32 -12.09 2.36 -10.66
C ILE A 32 -13.48 2.16 -11.26
N HIS A 33 -14.06 0.97 -11.09
CA HIS A 33 -15.34 0.63 -11.68
C HIS A 33 -16.50 1.33 -10.95
N ASN A 34 -16.49 1.28 -9.62
CA ASN A 34 -17.66 1.64 -8.82
C ASN A 34 -17.66 3.11 -8.35
N CYS A 35 -16.50 3.78 -8.27
CA CYS A 35 -16.44 5.15 -7.77
C CYS A 35 -16.43 6.18 -8.90
N ASN A 36 -17.51 6.97 -9.00
CA ASN A 36 -17.67 8.05 -9.98
C ASN A 36 -17.58 9.46 -9.35
N ILE A 37 -17.22 9.54 -8.07
CA ILE A 37 -17.13 10.81 -7.33
C ILE A 37 -15.66 11.10 -7.05
N THR A 38 -15.15 12.24 -7.53
CA THR A 38 -13.73 12.63 -7.40
C THR A 38 -13.27 12.64 -5.94
N PHE A 39 -14.02 13.31 -5.06
CA PHE A 39 -13.69 13.41 -3.64
C PHE A 39 -13.63 12.04 -2.95
N GLN A 40 -14.60 11.15 -3.22
CA GLN A 40 -14.61 9.81 -2.64
C GLN A 40 -13.44 8.98 -3.15
N PHE A 41 -13.11 9.08 -4.45
CA PHE A 41 -11.99 8.37 -5.04
C PHE A 41 -10.66 8.80 -4.41
N ALA A 42 -10.44 10.11 -4.29
CA ALA A 42 -9.26 10.66 -3.62
C ALA A 42 -9.22 10.30 -2.13
N LYS A 43 -10.36 10.32 -1.43
CA LYS A 43 -10.46 9.89 -0.03
C LYS A 43 -10.04 8.43 0.13
N THR A 44 -10.45 7.54 -0.77
CA THR A 44 -10.03 6.13 -0.75
C THR A 44 -8.52 5.97 -0.95
N HIS A 45 -7.91 6.73 -1.88
CA HIS A 45 -6.45 6.78 -1.99
C HIS A 45 -5.80 7.17 -0.65
N SER A 46 -6.30 8.22 0.00
CA SER A 46 -5.78 8.66 1.30
C SER A 46 -5.93 7.59 2.40
N VAL A 47 -6.98 6.77 2.36
CA VAL A 47 -7.17 5.67 3.32
C VAL A 47 -6.10 4.60 3.08
N TYR A 48 -5.87 4.21 1.82
CA TYR A 48 -4.82 3.25 1.48
C TYR A 48 -3.43 3.69 1.96
N VAL A 49 -3.08 4.97 1.82
CA VAL A 49 -1.81 5.51 2.35
C VAL A 49 -1.74 5.36 3.87
N LYS A 50 -2.77 5.81 4.59
CA LYS A 50 -2.80 5.80 6.07
C LYS A 50 -2.74 4.39 6.64
N ASP A 51 -3.53 3.47 6.07
CA ASP A 51 -3.58 2.09 6.52
C ASP A 51 -2.25 1.37 6.27
N TRP A 52 -1.62 1.64 5.12
CA TRP A 52 -0.31 1.08 4.81
C TRP A 52 0.78 1.61 5.74
N GLU A 53 0.88 2.92 5.96
CA GLU A 53 1.87 3.48 6.88
C GLU A 53 1.71 2.91 8.29
N LYS A 54 0.47 2.78 8.78
CA LYS A 54 0.19 2.18 10.08
C LYS A 54 0.67 0.72 10.14
N MET A 55 0.34 -0.07 9.12
CA MET A 55 0.73 -1.48 9.04
C MET A 55 2.26 -1.63 8.94
N LYS A 56 2.91 -0.87 8.06
CA LYS A 56 4.36 -0.88 7.89
C LYS A 56 5.07 -0.52 9.19
N ASN A 57 4.64 0.54 9.88
CA ASN A 57 5.20 0.94 11.17
C ASN A 57 5.06 -0.18 12.23
N GLN A 58 3.91 -0.87 12.25
CA GLN A 58 3.72 -2.00 13.16
C GLN A 58 4.63 -3.19 12.82
N MET A 59 4.82 -3.51 11.54
CA MET A 59 5.71 -4.58 11.11
C MET A 59 7.17 -4.26 11.40
N GLU A 60 7.60 -3.02 11.18
CA GLU A 60 8.93 -2.52 11.53
C GLU A 60 9.18 -2.53 13.04
N ASP A 61 8.20 -2.09 13.86
CA ASP A 61 8.29 -2.16 15.32
C ASP A 61 8.46 -3.62 15.77
N ASN A 62 7.60 -4.51 15.27
CA ASN A 62 7.66 -5.94 15.55
C ASN A 62 9.03 -6.53 15.20
N LEU A 63 9.55 -6.23 14.01
CA LEU A 63 10.87 -6.70 13.56
C LEU A 63 11.98 -6.16 14.48
N SER A 64 11.94 -4.88 14.85
CA SER A 64 12.94 -4.26 15.74
C SER A 64 12.95 -4.87 17.15
N ARG A 65 11.78 -5.36 17.60
CA ARG A 65 11.57 -6.00 18.91
C ARG A 65 11.76 -7.51 18.88
N GLY A 66 12.11 -8.08 17.73
CA GLY A 66 12.23 -9.54 17.55
C GLY A 66 10.89 -10.29 17.63
N ILE A 67 9.77 -9.60 17.47
CA ILE A 67 8.43 -10.19 17.41
C ILE A 67 8.20 -10.62 15.96
N LEU A 68 8.39 -11.91 15.68
CA LEU A 68 8.29 -12.46 14.33
C LEU A 68 7.00 -13.27 14.16
N PRO A 69 6.40 -13.28 12.96
CA PRO A 69 5.33 -14.21 12.65
C PRO A 69 5.80 -15.67 12.80
N PRO A 70 4.89 -16.62 13.14
CA PRO A 70 5.24 -18.03 13.27
C PRO A 70 5.90 -18.57 11.99
N GLY A 71 7.05 -19.22 12.14
CA GLY A 71 7.77 -19.83 11.01
C GLY A 71 8.46 -18.84 10.06
N VAL A 72 8.52 -17.54 10.41
CA VAL A 72 9.17 -16.51 9.59
C VAL A 72 10.42 -16.00 10.29
N GLY A 73 11.59 -16.20 9.67
CA GLY A 73 12.84 -15.62 10.16
C GLY A 73 12.91 -14.10 9.94
N ALA A 74 13.77 -13.40 10.69
CA ALA A 74 13.90 -11.94 10.59
C ALA A 74 14.21 -11.43 9.17
N ASN A 75 15.04 -12.16 8.41
CA ASN A 75 15.37 -11.82 7.03
C ASN A 75 14.15 -11.96 6.10
N LEU A 76 13.40 -13.06 6.24
CA LEU A 76 12.16 -13.25 5.47
C LEU A 76 11.12 -12.21 5.85
N PHE A 77 11.00 -11.87 7.15
CA PHE A 77 10.05 -10.85 7.60
C PHE A 77 10.39 -9.46 7.04
N ARG A 78 11.67 -9.07 7.05
CA ARG A 78 12.16 -7.85 6.37
C ARG A 78 11.80 -7.87 4.89
N ALA A 79 12.07 -8.97 4.19
CA ALA A 79 11.77 -9.08 2.77
C ALA A 79 10.25 -9.04 2.46
N ILE A 80 9.41 -9.54 3.36
CA ILE A 80 7.95 -9.39 3.28
C ILE A 80 7.57 -7.91 3.41
N ILE A 81 8.14 -7.17 4.37
CA ILE A 81 7.89 -5.72 4.52
C ILE A 81 8.27 -4.98 3.23
N ASP A 82 9.46 -5.25 2.70
CA ASP A 82 9.96 -4.60 1.48
C ASP A 82 9.06 -4.92 0.27
N GLY A 83 8.71 -6.19 0.06
CA GLY A 83 7.82 -6.61 -1.03
C GLY A 83 6.40 -6.04 -0.90
N SER A 84 5.90 -5.91 0.33
CA SER A 84 4.62 -5.25 0.61
C SER A 84 4.65 -3.77 0.24
N ASP A 85 5.76 -3.08 0.55
CA ASP A 85 5.94 -1.66 0.21
C ASP A 85 5.91 -1.46 -1.30
N GLU A 86 6.61 -2.31 -2.07
CA GLU A 86 6.58 -2.28 -3.53
C GLU A 86 5.16 -2.47 -4.09
N VAL A 87 4.41 -3.45 -3.58
CA VAL A 87 3.02 -3.70 -4.00
C VAL A 87 2.14 -2.49 -3.69
N MET A 88 2.30 -1.89 -2.51
CA MET A 88 1.51 -0.73 -2.10
C MET A 88 1.85 0.52 -2.91
N GLN A 89 3.12 0.78 -3.21
CA GLN A 89 3.50 1.87 -4.12
C GLN A 89 2.88 1.67 -5.51
N LYS A 90 2.86 0.43 -6.02
CA LYS A 90 2.21 0.10 -7.29
C LYS A 90 0.69 0.33 -7.23
N LYS A 91 0.03 -0.05 -6.14
CA LYS A 91 -1.39 0.24 -5.89
C LYS A 91 -1.68 1.74 -5.91
N LEU A 92 -0.95 2.52 -5.12
CA LEU A 92 -1.15 3.97 -5.02
C LEU A 92 -0.96 4.65 -6.39
N LYS A 93 0.09 4.27 -7.12
CA LYS A 93 0.33 4.77 -8.48
C LYS A 93 -0.81 4.44 -9.44
N LYS A 94 -1.30 3.19 -9.46
CA LYS A 94 -2.43 2.83 -10.33
C LYS A 94 -3.71 3.59 -9.97
N VAL A 95 -3.97 3.81 -8.68
CA VAL A 95 -5.12 4.62 -8.22
C VAL A 95 -4.99 6.06 -8.71
N GLN A 96 -3.80 6.65 -8.60
CA GLN A 96 -3.51 7.99 -9.13
C GLN A 96 -3.72 8.07 -10.65
N ASP A 97 -3.10 7.16 -11.42
CA ASP A 97 -3.19 7.14 -12.88
C ASP A 97 -4.64 6.96 -13.34
N ALA A 98 -5.39 6.08 -12.66
CA ALA A 98 -6.78 5.83 -12.98
C ALA A 98 -7.68 7.01 -12.63
N PHE A 99 -7.42 7.70 -11.52
CA PHE A 99 -8.11 8.94 -11.16
C PHE A 99 -7.94 9.98 -12.27
N GLN A 100 -6.69 10.23 -12.67
CA GLN A 100 -6.38 11.23 -13.70
C GLN A 100 -7.02 10.87 -15.04
N ARG A 101 -6.98 9.59 -15.42
CA ARG A 101 -7.63 9.10 -16.65
C ARG A 101 -9.16 9.26 -16.60
N LYS A 102 -9.77 9.02 -15.44
CA LYS A 102 -11.23 9.02 -15.29
C LYS A 102 -11.82 10.43 -15.20
N PHE A 103 -11.15 11.34 -14.49
CA PHE A 103 -11.69 12.68 -14.20
C PHE A 103 -10.98 13.81 -14.95
N GLY A 104 -9.86 13.54 -15.63
CA GLY A 104 -9.13 14.54 -16.41
C GLY A 104 -8.37 15.57 -15.57
N GLU A 105 -8.20 15.33 -14.27
CA GLU A 105 -7.52 16.26 -13.36
C GLU A 105 -6.58 15.51 -12.39
N SER A 106 -5.75 16.27 -11.67
CA SER A 106 -4.80 15.70 -10.71
C SER A 106 -5.49 15.29 -9.42
N ILE A 107 -5.22 14.08 -8.92
CA ILE A 107 -5.69 13.62 -7.60
C ILE A 107 -5.19 14.53 -6.47
N PHE A 108 -4.04 15.20 -6.68
CA PHE A 108 -3.47 16.16 -5.73
C PHE A 108 -4.26 17.47 -5.61
N ASN A 109 -5.29 17.71 -6.44
CA ASN A 109 -6.26 18.77 -6.17
C ASN A 109 -7.03 18.51 -4.86
N TYR A 110 -7.15 17.24 -4.46
CA TYR A 110 -7.88 16.77 -3.29
C TYR A 110 -6.96 16.28 -2.16
N LEU A 111 -5.71 15.96 -2.49
CA LEU A 111 -4.73 15.37 -1.59
C LEU A 111 -3.55 16.30 -1.32
N GLY A 112 -2.96 16.16 -0.13
CA GLY A 112 -1.69 16.78 0.24
C GLY A 112 -0.52 16.14 -0.50
N PRO A 113 0.69 16.71 -0.37
CA PRO A 113 1.90 16.16 -0.98
C PRO A 113 2.26 14.77 -0.47
N ASP A 114 1.75 14.38 0.70
CA ASP A 114 1.90 13.05 1.31
C ASP A 114 0.85 12.04 0.81
N GLY A 115 0.02 12.39 -0.19
CA GLY A 115 -1.02 11.53 -0.73
C GLY A 115 -2.21 11.32 0.22
N LYS A 116 -2.26 12.03 1.35
CA LYS A 116 -3.38 12.00 2.30
C LYS A 116 -4.34 13.14 2.03
N THR A 117 -5.54 13.06 2.59
CA THR A 117 -6.53 14.14 2.49
C THR A 117 -5.91 15.44 2.99
N ARG A 118 -5.98 16.52 2.18
CA ARG A 118 -5.48 17.84 2.64
C ARG A 118 -6.19 18.17 3.96
N LYS A 119 -5.41 18.41 5.01
CA LYS A 119 -5.95 19.10 6.18
C LYS A 119 -6.26 20.53 5.72
N LEU A 120 -7.51 20.76 5.31
CA LEU A 120 -8.03 22.12 5.29
C LEU A 120 -7.90 22.60 6.73
N PHE A 121 -7.08 23.61 6.96
CA PHE A 121 -6.93 24.22 8.27
C PHE A 121 -8.31 24.71 8.71
N GLY A 122 -8.92 24.01 9.67
CA GLY A 122 -10.22 24.34 10.24
C GLY A 122 -11.30 23.33 9.88
N ILE A 123 -11.89 22.75 10.92
CA ILE A 123 -13.10 21.91 10.91
C ILE A 123 -12.82 20.46 10.47
N PHE A 124 -12.56 19.61 11.48
CA PHE A 124 -12.88 18.18 11.63
C PHE A 124 -11.79 17.61 12.56
N GLY A 125 -11.99 17.87 13.86
CA GLY A 125 -11.41 17.08 14.94
C GLY A 125 -12.13 15.75 15.10
#